data_AF-A0A933RGM0-F1
#
_entry.id   AF-A0A933RGM0-F1
#
_cell.length_a   1.000
_cell.length_b   1.000
_cell.length_c   1.000
_cell.angle_alpha   90.00
_cell.angle_beta   90.00
_cell.angle_gamma   90.00
#
_symmetry.space_group_name_H-M   'P 1'
#
loop_
_entity.id
_entity.type
_entity.pdbx_description
1 polymer ?
#
loop_
_entity_poly.entity_id
_entity_poly.type
_entity_poly.pdbx_seq_one_letter_code
_entity_poly.pdbx_strand_id
1 'polypeptide(L)'
;MKRTMATMAVAGALLGLSAGSALAAAPDGAGPWADSVVSSDQGLRADGSPVLATRSDATQALGVAEDTNVEGTFYSLGFGGELVLGFDNNICNAAGADFNVELHEVTREPYPDEVVDVYVSKNGTDWVLAQSGVNKDAQVAIPDALPIARFVKLVDVSDRADFLPNRADADGYDVDGVKALDTNCEEPPPPPDEKDGKMTGGGRFDFKTAGAPKKSWDWKKGWSSLPTWDVTKVTHGFILHCDPTDAPNHLLVHWAKGGKNYIFFLKTLDDNTCTDEPGYSEGNPVAGFDTMVGKGTGKVNGKPGYTIEFKLTDKGEPGKDDTAKFLIKDGDGNVVLDTPESELENWFCKGGGNHQAHPAP
;
A
#
# COMPACT_ATOMS: atom_id res chain seq x y z
N MET A 1 0.69 -89.74 -14.26
CA MET A 1 1.60 -88.76 -13.64
C MET A 1 0.91 -87.41 -13.65
N LYS A 2 0.38 -86.98 -12.50
CA LYS A 2 -0.24 -85.66 -12.31
C LYS A 2 0.88 -84.67 -11.96
N ARG A 3 1.03 -83.58 -12.69
CA ARG A 3 1.89 -82.45 -12.30
C ARG A 3 1.04 -81.20 -12.16
N THR A 4 0.94 -80.78 -10.91
CA THR A 4 0.25 -79.61 -10.38
C THR A 4 0.96 -78.34 -10.84
N MET A 5 0.21 -77.38 -11.39
CA MET A 5 0.69 -76.00 -11.59
C MET A 5 0.73 -75.30 -10.23
N ALA A 6 1.88 -74.75 -9.86
CA ALA A 6 2.04 -73.84 -8.73
C ALA A 6 1.95 -72.40 -9.24
N THR A 7 0.89 -71.70 -8.87
CA THR A 7 0.70 -70.28 -9.13
C THR A 7 1.49 -69.49 -8.09
N MET A 8 2.50 -68.74 -8.54
CA MET A 8 3.30 -67.85 -7.70
C MET A 8 2.58 -66.50 -7.61
N ALA A 9 1.96 -66.20 -6.46
CA ALA A 9 1.35 -64.90 -6.19
C ALA A 9 2.46 -63.93 -5.74
N VAL A 10 2.71 -62.89 -6.55
CA VAL A 10 3.56 -61.76 -6.17
C VAL A 10 2.70 -60.81 -5.35
N ALA A 11 2.97 -60.73 -4.05
CA ALA A 11 2.38 -59.73 -3.17
C ALA A 11 3.04 -58.38 -3.44
N GLY A 12 2.36 -57.51 -4.19
CA GLY A 12 2.71 -56.10 -4.30
C GLY A 12 2.34 -55.39 -3.00
N ALA A 13 3.34 -55.02 -2.20
CA ALA A 13 3.16 -54.12 -1.08
C ALA A 13 2.84 -52.72 -1.63
N LEU A 14 1.55 -52.40 -1.72
CA LEU A 14 1.08 -51.03 -1.85
C LEU A 14 1.35 -50.32 -0.51
N LEU A 15 2.48 -49.60 -0.44
CA LEU A 15 2.65 -48.52 0.51
C LEU A 15 1.62 -47.46 0.15
N GLY A 16 0.49 -47.48 0.84
CA GLY A 16 -0.44 -46.36 0.87
C GLY A 16 0.25 -45.22 1.59
N LEU A 17 0.87 -44.31 0.83
CA LEU A 17 1.10 -42.94 1.28
C LEU A 17 -0.29 -42.31 1.42
N SER A 18 -0.86 -42.36 2.62
CA SER A 18 -1.86 -41.40 3.00
C SER A 18 -1.15 -40.06 3.14
N ALA A 19 -1.07 -39.31 2.04
CA ALA A 19 -0.94 -37.87 2.14
C ALA A 19 -2.19 -37.41 2.91
N GLY A 20 -2.05 -37.22 4.22
CA GLY A 20 -3.00 -36.38 4.93
C GLY A 20 -2.89 -35.02 4.25
N SER A 21 -3.95 -34.58 3.61
CA SER A 21 -4.04 -33.21 3.16
C SER A 21 -3.97 -32.36 4.43
N ALA A 22 -2.80 -31.79 4.74
CA ALA A 22 -2.77 -30.61 5.58
C ALA A 22 -3.64 -29.59 4.84
N LEU A 23 -4.79 -29.28 5.43
CA LEU A 23 -5.65 -28.24 4.90
C LEU A 23 -4.90 -26.94 5.24
N ALA A 24 -4.56 -26.15 4.23
CA ALA A 24 -4.20 -24.77 4.47
C ALA A 24 -5.30 -24.15 5.33
N ALA A 25 -4.91 -23.52 6.42
CA ALA A 25 -5.83 -22.79 7.25
C ALA A 25 -6.60 -21.81 6.37
N ALA A 26 -7.92 -21.98 6.34
CA ALA A 26 -8.78 -21.24 5.42
C ALA A 26 -8.98 -19.82 5.97
N PRO A 27 -9.00 -18.78 5.11
CA PRO A 27 -9.50 -17.46 5.50
C PRO A 27 -10.86 -17.64 6.17
N ASP A 28 -10.99 -17.24 7.42
CA ASP A 28 -12.22 -17.46 8.20
C ASP A 28 -13.21 -16.29 8.03
N GLY A 29 -12.78 -15.22 7.34
CA GLY A 29 -13.61 -14.12 6.88
C GLY A 29 -13.87 -13.11 7.99
N ALA A 30 -14.99 -13.22 8.70
CA ALA A 30 -15.31 -12.30 9.79
C ALA A 30 -14.69 -12.72 11.15
N GLY A 31 -13.81 -13.73 11.13
CA GLY A 31 -13.18 -14.22 12.34
C GLY A 31 -11.95 -13.40 12.72
N PRO A 32 -11.39 -13.66 13.92
CA PRO A 32 -10.31 -12.84 14.44
C PRO A 32 -8.96 -13.16 13.80
N TRP A 33 -8.87 -14.10 12.88
CA TRP A 33 -7.59 -14.58 12.36
C TRP A 33 -7.19 -13.83 11.09
N ALA A 34 -5.91 -13.92 10.73
CA ALA A 34 -5.42 -13.33 9.49
C ALA A 34 -6.13 -13.95 8.26
N ASP A 35 -6.60 -13.08 7.37
CA ASP A 35 -7.42 -13.47 6.21
C ASP A 35 -6.60 -13.61 4.92
N SER A 36 -5.47 -12.91 4.83
CA SER A 36 -4.67 -12.86 3.60
C SER A 36 -3.18 -12.71 3.83
N VAL A 37 -2.40 -13.31 2.93
CA VAL A 37 -0.96 -13.02 2.79
C VAL A 37 -0.81 -11.83 1.86
N VAL A 38 -0.37 -10.69 2.39
CA VAL A 38 -0.12 -9.47 1.62
C VAL A 38 1.23 -9.56 0.89
N SER A 39 2.26 -10.04 1.60
CA SER A 39 3.57 -10.33 1.03
C SER A 39 4.34 -11.32 1.90
N SER A 40 5.28 -12.04 1.29
CA SER A 40 6.20 -12.96 1.94
C SER A 40 7.55 -12.85 1.25
N ASP A 41 8.61 -12.64 2.03
CA ASP A 41 10.00 -12.70 1.60
C ASP A 41 10.74 -13.67 2.52
N GLN A 42 10.76 -14.95 2.14
CA GLN A 42 11.27 -16.02 2.99
C GLN A 42 12.80 -15.98 3.08
N GLY A 43 13.31 -16.07 4.30
CA GLY A 43 14.72 -16.19 4.59
C GLY A 43 15.30 -17.57 4.24
N LEU A 44 16.53 -17.80 4.69
CA LEU A 44 17.21 -19.08 4.55
C LEU A 44 17.29 -19.78 5.90
N ARG A 45 17.51 -21.10 5.88
CA ARG A 45 17.88 -21.86 7.08
C ARG A 45 19.22 -21.40 7.65
N ALA A 46 19.54 -21.87 8.86
CA ALA A 46 20.78 -21.55 9.55
C ALA A 46 22.03 -21.93 8.74
N ASP A 47 22.02 -23.08 8.05
CA ASP A 47 23.07 -23.52 7.13
C ASP A 47 23.14 -22.73 5.81
N GLY A 48 22.22 -21.80 5.57
CA GLY A 48 22.11 -21.04 4.33
C GLY A 48 21.43 -21.77 3.18
N SER A 49 20.86 -22.96 3.41
CA SER A 49 19.99 -23.63 2.45
C SER A 49 18.58 -23.02 2.45
N PRO A 50 17.78 -23.21 1.39
CA PRO A 50 16.37 -22.82 1.41
C PRO A 50 15.59 -23.56 2.49
N VAL A 51 14.58 -22.90 3.07
CA VAL A 51 13.58 -23.55 3.92
C VAL A 51 12.91 -24.70 3.15
N LEU A 52 12.51 -25.76 3.86
CA LEU A 52 11.85 -26.91 3.24
C LEU A 52 10.57 -26.48 2.54
N ALA A 53 10.32 -27.01 1.34
CA ALA A 53 9.13 -26.66 0.56
C ALA A 53 7.81 -26.94 1.30
N THR A 54 7.79 -27.93 2.20
CA THR A 54 6.63 -28.26 3.05
C THR A 54 6.35 -27.22 4.14
N ARG A 55 7.27 -26.28 4.39
CA ARG A 55 7.18 -25.19 5.38
C ARG A 55 7.27 -23.81 4.74
N SER A 56 7.08 -23.75 3.42
CA SER A 56 7.25 -22.53 2.60
C SER A 56 5.97 -22.03 1.94
N ASP A 57 4.82 -22.57 2.36
CA ASP A 57 3.51 -22.08 1.94
C ASP A 57 3.01 -21.07 2.97
N ALA A 58 3.11 -19.77 2.66
CA ALA A 58 2.70 -18.69 3.55
C ALA A 58 1.20 -18.72 3.89
N THR A 59 0.37 -19.43 3.12
CA THR A 59 -1.06 -19.56 3.42
C THR A 59 -1.33 -20.44 4.65
N GLN A 60 -0.34 -21.19 5.12
CA GLN A 60 -0.41 -21.98 6.35
C GLN A 60 -0.36 -21.12 7.63
N ALA A 61 -0.18 -19.80 7.51
CA ALA A 61 -0.23 -18.87 8.65
C ALA A 61 -1.57 -18.10 8.75
N LEU A 62 -2.53 -18.40 7.87
CA LEU A 62 -3.86 -17.78 7.86
C LEU A 62 -4.81 -18.53 8.79
N GLY A 63 -6.01 -18.02 9.00
CA GLY A 63 -7.08 -18.76 9.69
C GLY A 63 -6.71 -19.25 11.09
N VAL A 64 -7.47 -20.23 11.58
CA VAL A 64 -7.30 -20.77 12.94
C VAL A 64 -6.03 -21.60 13.03
N ALA A 65 -5.12 -21.22 13.93
CA ALA A 65 -3.93 -21.97 14.29
C ALA A 65 -4.25 -23.45 14.59
N GLU A 66 -3.52 -24.37 13.97
CA GLU A 66 -3.67 -25.81 14.23
C GLU A 66 -2.94 -26.29 15.49
N ASP A 67 -2.08 -25.45 16.08
CA ASP A 67 -1.27 -25.69 17.28
C ASP A 67 -0.48 -27.01 17.20
N THR A 68 0.10 -27.30 16.02
CA THR A 68 0.77 -28.57 15.74
C THR A 68 2.02 -28.40 14.88
N ASN A 69 3.05 -29.20 15.17
CA ASN A 69 4.31 -29.23 14.41
C ASN A 69 4.28 -30.18 13.20
N VAL A 70 3.10 -30.45 12.65
CA VAL A 70 2.98 -31.32 11.47
C VAL A 70 3.42 -30.51 10.27
N GLU A 71 4.31 -31.07 9.44
CA GLU A 71 4.75 -30.37 8.24
C GLU A 71 3.55 -29.97 7.36
N GLY A 72 3.55 -28.71 6.93
CA GLY A 72 2.50 -28.15 6.10
C GLY A 72 1.27 -27.65 6.87
N THR A 73 1.34 -27.48 8.20
CA THR A 73 0.32 -26.76 8.99
C THR A 73 0.80 -25.40 9.50
N PHE A 74 2.00 -24.99 9.15
CA PHE A 74 2.58 -23.72 9.57
C PHE A 74 3.58 -23.22 8.52
N TYR A 75 3.96 -21.96 8.62
CA TYR A 75 4.93 -21.32 7.73
C TYR A 75 6.17 -20.87 8.49
N SER A 76 7.35 -21.31 8.05
CA SER A 76 8.63 -20.88 8.64
C SER A 76 9.15 -19.63 7.93
N LEU A 77 9.50 -18.60 8.69
CA LEU A 77 9.99 -17.34 8.12
C LEU A 77 11.32 -17.49 7.39
N GLY A 78 12.20 -18.39 7.83
CA GLY A 78 13.61 -18.33 7.47
C GLY A 78 14.34 -17.23 8.25
N PHE A 79 15.63 -17.42 8.53
CA PHE A 79 16.44 -16.40 9.22
C PHE A 79 16.47 -15.10 8.42
N GLY A 80 15.99 -14.01 9.03
CA GLY A 80 15.86 -12.70 8.40
C GLY A 80 14.70 -12.57 7.42
N GLY A 81 13.79 -13.55 7.37
CA GLY A 81 12.60 -13.51 6.52
C GLY A 81 11.50 -12.61 7.06
N GLU A 82 10.58 -12.24 6.17
CA GLU A 82 9.45 -11.35 6.46
C GLU A 82 8.13 -11.98 5.98
N LEU A 83 7.08 -11.82 6.78
CA LEU A 83 5.69 -12.14 6.41
C LEU A 83 4.77 -10.97 6.76
N VAL A 84 3.93 -10.57 5.81
CA VAL A 84 2.89 -9.56 6.01
C VAL A 84 1.52 -10.20 5.84
N LEU A 85 0.71 -10.10 6.89
CA LEU A 85 -0.65 -10.62 6.98
C LEU A 85 -1.65 -9.48 7.03
N GLY A 86 -2.78 -9.66 6.34
CA GLY A 86 -3.90 -8.71 6.30
C GLY A 86 -5.15 -9.29 6.97
N PHE A 87 -5.90 -8.42 7.63
CA PHE A 87 -7.16 -8.71 8.30
C PHE A 87 -8.29 -7.94 7.60
N ASP A 88 -9.39 -8.63 7.31
CA ASP A 88 -10.62 -7.99 6.82
C ASP A 88 -11.28 -7.19 7.96
N ASN A 89 -11.14 -7.67 9.19
CA ASN A 89 -11.60 -7.01 10.42
C ASN A 89 -10.54 -6.04 10.98
N ASN A 90 -11.00 -5.07 11.78
CA ASN A 90 -10.11 -4.20 12.53
C ASN A 90 -9.41 -4.99 13.65
N ILE A 91 -8.15 -4.66 13.95
CA ILE A 91 -7.47 -5.05 15.19
C ILE A 91 -7.54 -3.86 16.14
N CYS A 92 -8.32 -4.00 17.21
CA CYS A 92 -8.71 -2.88 18.04
C CYS A 92 -7.71 -2.61 19.15
N ASN A 93 -7.24 -1.36 19.23
CA ASN A 93 -6.44 -0.86 20.35
C ASN A 93 -7.32 -0.07 21.33
N ALA A 94 -8.18 -0.78 22.05
CA ALA A 94 -9.09 -0.17 23.02
C ALA A 94 -8.35 0.27 24.29
N ALA A 95 -8.72 1.43 24.82
CA ALA A 95 -8.14 1.95 26.05
C ALA A 95 -8.31 0.94 27.22
N GLY A 96 -7.19 0.50 27.80
CA GLY A 96 -7.17 -0.48 28.88
C GLY A 96 -7.12 -1.95 28.43
N ALA A 97 -7.04 -2.23 27.14
CA ALA A 97 -6.61 -3.54 26.66
C ALA A 97 -5.11 -3.70 26.88
N ASP A 98 -4.71 -4.79 27.55
CA ASP A 98 -3.29 -5.09 27.78
C ASP A 98 -2.63 -5.66 26.52
N PHE A 99 -3.40 -6.31 25.62
CA PHE A 99 -2.92 -6.96 24.39
C PHE A 99 -3.98 -6.92 23.28
N ASN A 100 -3.56 -6.98 22.02
CA ASN A 100 -4.43 -6.82 20.85
C ASN A 100 -4.20 -7.90 19.78
N VAL A 101 -2.98 -8.42 19.69
CA VAL A 101 -2.61 -9.50 18.77
C VAL A 101 -2.11 -10.69 19.58
N GLU A 102 -2.49 -11.88 19.16
CA GLU A 102 -2.00 -13.16 19.68
C GLU A 102 -1.30 -13.89 18.53
N LEU A 103 0.00 -14.16 18.71
CA LEU A 103 0.81 -14.97 17.80
C LEU A 103 0.75 -16.42 18.25
N HIS A 104 0.62 -17.32 17.29
CA HIS A 104 0.74 -18.77 17.48
C HIS A 104 1.99 -19.27 16.76
N GLU A 105 2.83 -19.97 17.50
CA GLU A 105 4.14 -20.46 17.11
C GLU A 105 4.30 -21.94 17.48
N VAL A 106 5.04 -22.70 16.68
CA VAL A 106 5.16 -24.17 16.84
C VAL A 106 6.60 -24.68 16.97
N THR A 107 7.29 -24.33 18.06
CA THR A 107 8.61 -24.90 18.37
C THR A 107 8.56 -26.15 19.26
N ARG A 108 9.44 -27.13 19.00
CA ARG A 108 9.65 -28.31 19.88
C ARG A 108 10.87 -28.16 20.79
N GLU A 109 10.62 -27.98 22.07
CA GLU A 109 11.67 -27.92 23.10
C GLU A 109 12.47 -29.24 23.26
N PRO A 110 13.78 -29.19 23.57
CA PRO A 110 14.62 -28.00 23.76
C PRO A 110 15.11 -27.39 22.44
N TYR A 111 14.95 -26.08 22.29
CA TYR A 111 15.34 -25.33 21.09
C TYR A 111 15.90 -23.94 21.46
N PRO A 112 16.90 -23.39 20.73
CA PRO A 112 17.28 -21.99 20.92
C PRO A 112 16.10 -21.06 20.60
N ASP A 113 16.12 -19.84 21.13
CA ASP A 113 15.02 -18.91 20.94
C ASP A 113 14.94 -18.45 19.47
N GLU A 114 13.84 -18.79 18.80
CA GLU A 114 13.44 -18.15 17.56
C GLU A 114 12.60 -16.93 17.90
N VAL A 115 12.94 -15.78 17.33
CA VAL A 115 12.35 -14.49 17.71
C VAL A 115 11.97 -13.65 16.52
N VAL A 116 10.85 -12.93 16.66
CA VAL A 116 10.36 -11.98 15.65
C VAL A 116 10.21 -10.56 16.20
N ASP A 117 10.45 -9.59 15.33
CA ASP A 117 9.94 -8.24 15.50
C ASP A 117 8.54 -8.15 14.87
N VAL A 118 7.60 -7.60 15.64
CA VAL A 118 6.19 -7.48 15.26
C VAL A 118 5.88 -6.03 14.95
N TYR A 119 5.47 -5.77 13.72
CA TYR A 119 5.01 -4.47 13.25
C TYR A 119 3.51 -4.52 12.94
N VAL A 120 2.86 -3.38 13.11
CA VAL A 120 1.44 -3.21 12.81
C VAL A 120 1.22 -1.99 11.93
N SER A 121 0.19 -2.03 11.09
CA SER A 121 -0.17 -0.93 10.21
C SER A 121 -1.69 -0.83 10.02
N LYS A 122 -2.18 0.39 9.83
CA LYS A 122 -3.56 0.65 9.38
C LYS A 122 -3.71 0.46 7.86
N ASN A 123 -2.70 0.86 7.08
CA ASN A 123 -2.79 1.02 5.62
C ASN A 123 -1.84 0.09 4.83
N GLY A 124 -1.02 -0.72 5.50
CA GLY A 124 -0.09 -1.66 4.89
C GLY A 124 1.19 -1.03 4.35
N THR A 125 1.40 0.27 4.57
CA THR A 125 2.60 1.02 4.11
C THR A 125 3.33 1.73 5.23
N ASP A 126 2.60 2.32 6.19
CA ASP A 126 3.16 2.95 7.37
C ASP A 126 3.20 1.95 8.53
N TRP A 127 4.42 1.52 8.90
CA TRP A 127 4.64 0.48 9.89
C TRP A 127 5.07 1.05 11.23
N VAL A 128 4.42 0.61 12.31
CA VAL A 128 4.81 0.90 13.68
C VAL A 128 5.30 -0.39 14.33
N LEU A 129 6.47 -0.37 14.96
CA LEU A 129 6.95 -1.51 15.76
C LEU A 129 6.06 -1.64 17.01
N ALA A 130 5.38 -2.77 17.14
CA ALA A 130 4.57 -3.11 18.31
C ALA A 130 5.44 -3.72 19.41
N GLN A 131 6.24 -4.72 19.06
CA GLN A 131 7.13 -5.40 20.01
C GLN A 131 8.33 -6.02 19.29
N SER A 132 9.47 -6.07 19.96
CA SER A 132 10.71 -6.66 19.43
C SER A 132 11.12 -7.90 20.22
N GLY A 133 11.71 -8.88 19.53
CA GLY A 133 12.23 -10.10 20.14
C GLY A 133 11.15 -11.02 20.74
N VAL A 134 9.99 -11.11 20.09
CA VAL A 134 8.89 -11.98 20.52
C VAL A 134 9.25 -13.43 20.24
N ASN A 135 9.16 -14.30 21.24
CA ASN A 135 9.48 -15.72 21.18
C ASN A 135 8.22 -16.52 21.48
N LYS A 136 7.97 -17.60 20.72
CA LYS A 136 6.82 -18.51 20.89
C LYS A 136 5.47 -17.79 20.82
N ASP A 137 4.41 -18.50 21.20
CA ASP A 137 3.12 -17.92 21.48
C ASP A 137 3.25 -16.70 22.38
N ALA A 138 2.68 -15.60 21.91
CA ALA A 138 2.78 -14.33 22.61
C ALA A 138 1.58 -13.44 22.34
N GLN A 139 1.21 -12.69 23.36
CA GLN A 139 0.27 -11.61 23.24
C GLN A 139 1.05 -10.29 23.11
N VAL A 140 0.70 -9.51 22.10
CA VAL A 140 1.39 -8.27 21.71
C VAL A 140 0.42 -7.10 21.80
N ALA A 141 0.89 -6.04 22.45
CA ALA A 141 0.16 -4.77 22.54
C ALA A 141 0.45 -3.90 21.32
N ILE A 142 -0.58 -3.26 20.77
CA ILE A 142 -0.45 -2.24 19.74
C ILE A 142 -0.12 -0.91 20.42
N PRO A 143 0.80 -0.09 19.88
CA PRO A 143 1.11 1.21 20.44
C PRO A 143 -0.09 2.17 20.43
N ASP A 144 -0.28 2.96 21.49
CA ASP A 144 -1.41 3.91 21.66
C ASP A 144 -1.63 4.86 20.47
N ALA A 145 -0.56 5.18 19.73
CA ALA A 145 -0.62 6.04 18.54
C ALA A 145 -1.42 5.42 17.37
N LEU A 146 -1.68 4.12 17.42
CA LEU A 146 -2.41 3.37 16.41
C LEU A 146 -3.69 2.79 17.05
N PRO A 147 -4.83 3.51 17.00
CA PRO A 147 -6.08 3.04 17.62
C PRO A 147 -6.65 1.79 16.94
N ILE A 148 -6.30 1.58 15.67
CA ILE A 148 -6.68 0.41 14.87
C ILE A 148 -5.54 0.01 13.94
N ALA A 149 -5.30 -1.29 13.82
CA ALA A 149 -4.50 -1.89 12.75
C ALA A 149 -5.35 -2.81 11.86
N ARG A 150 -4.88 -3.05 10.64
CA ARG A 150 -5.45 -4.05 9.68
C ARG A 150 -4.39 -4.98 9.11
N PHE A 151 -3.12 -4.71 9.44
CA PHE A 151 -2.00 -5.48 8.95
C PHE A 151 -1.03 -5.77 10.09
N VAL A 152 -0.51 -7.00 10.11
CA VAL A 152 0.56 -7.44 11.01
C VAL A 152 1.71 -7.91 10.15
N LYS A 153 2.92 -7.51 10.51
CA LYS A 153 4.15 -7.91 9.83
C LYS A 153 5.12 -8.50 10.84
N LEU A 154 5.63 -9.68 10.51
CA LEU A 154 6.59 -10.43 11.31
C LEU A 154 7.92 -10.44 10.56
N VAL A 155 8.99 -10.09 11.27
CA VAL A 155 10.36 -10.15 10.75
C VAL A 155 11.17 -11.06 11.66
N ASP A 156 11.72 -12.15 11.13
CA ASP A 156 12.61 -13.01 11.90
C ASP A 156 13.90 -12.27 12.23
N VAL A 157 14.21 -12.18 13.52
CA VAL A 157 15.41 -11.54 14.08
C VAL A 157 16.23 -12.52 14.92
N SER A 158 16.03 -13.83 14.68
CA SER A 158 16.73 -14.92 15.35
C SER A 158 18.23 -14.86 15.07
N ASP A 159 19.09 -15.03 16.08
CA ASP A 159 20.54 -15.10 15.84
C ASP A 159 20.93 -16.50 15.36
N ARG A 160 21.21 -16.60 14.07
CA ARG A 160 21.71 -17.82 13.41
C ARG A 160 22.88 -18.49 14.15
N ALA A 161 23.74 -17.71 14.82
CA ALA A 161 24.88 -18.24 15.55
C ALA A 161 24.48 -19.19 16.70
N ASP A 162 23.28 -19.01 17.27
CA ASP A 162 22.78 -19.84 18.37
C ASP A 162 22.37 -21.25 17.91
N PHE A 163 22.09 -21.42 16.61
CA PHE A 163 21.61 -22.67 16.03
C PHE A 163 22.72 -23.50 15.40
N LEU A 164 23.68 -22.85 14.72
CA LEU A 164 24.75 -23.52 13.97
C LEU A 164 25.52 -24.63 14.73
N PRO A 165 25.76 -24.55 16.05
CA PRO A 165 26.46 -25.61 16.77
C PRO A 165 25.74 -26.96 16.79
N ASN A 166 24.40 -26.98 16.77
CA ASN A 166 23.61 -28.19 17.03
C ASN A 166 22.36 -28.38 16.15
N ARG A 167 21.99 -27.37 15.35
CA ARG A 167 20.75 -27.25 14.58
C ARG A 167 21.00 -26.42 13.31
N ALA A 168 21.95 -26.87 12.48
CA ALA A 168 22.23 -26.20 11.21
C ALA A 168 21.01 -26.21 10.26
N ASP A 169 20.04 -27.08 10.53
CA ASP A 169 18.77 -27.21 9.81
C ASP A 169 17.62 -26.35 10.31
N ALA A 170 17.83 -25.51 11.34
CA ALA A 170 16.86 -24.54 11.81
C ALA A 170 16.43 -23.58 10.68
N ASP A 171 15.16 -23.20 10.68
CA ASP A 171 14.50 -22.39 9.65
C ASP A 171 13.85 -21.12 10.22
N GLY A 172 14.20 -20.72 11.45
CA GLY A 172 13.66 -19.51 12.04
C GLY A 172 12.20 -19.68 12.45
N TYR A 173 11.60 -18.59 12.90
CA TYR A 173 10.32 -18.61 13.57
C TYR A 173 9.19 -19.23 12.74
N ASP A 174 8.43 -20.13 13.36
CA ASP A 174 7.34 -20.89 12.76
C ASP A 174 5.98 -20.27 13.05
N VAL A 175 5.36 -19.64 12.07
CA VAL A 175 4.07 -18.97 12.20
C VAL A 175 2.95 -19.95 11.88
N ASP A 176 2.17 -20.31 12.91
CA ASP A 176 0.99 -21.18 12.81
C ASP A 176 -0.29 -20.34 12.69
N GLY A 177 -0.30 -19.12 13.26
CA GLY A 177 -1.40 -18.19 13.08
C GLY A 177 -1.20 -16.84 13.76
N VAL A 178 -1.97 -15.85 13.33
CA VAL A 178 -2.03 -14.53 13.96
C VAL A 178 -3.48 -14.14 14.16
N LYS A 179 -3.82 -13.77 15.40
CA LYS A 179 -5.18 -13.51 15.83
C LYS A 179 -5.34 -12.13 16.46
N ALA A 180 -6.36 -11.40 16.06
CA ALA A 180 -6.86 -10.20 16.70
C ALA A 180 -7.68 -10.56 17.95
N LEU A 181 -7.33 -10.00 19.10
CA LEU A 181 -8.03 -10.27 20.37
C LEU A 181 -9.34 -9.49 20.51
N ASP A 182 -9.44 -8.35 19.83
CA ASP A 182 -10.67 -7.56 19.71
C ASP A 182 -10.80 -7.02 18.29
N THR A 183 -11.97 -7.28 17.70
CA THR A 183 -12.34 -6.84 16.34
C THR A 183 -13.54 -5.90 16.33
N ASN A 184 -14.09 -5.57 17.50
CA ASN A 184 -15.33 -4.81 17.63
C ASN A 184 -15.06 -3.32 17.91
N CYS A 185 -14.34 -2.67 17.01
CA CYS A 185 -14.15 -1.22 17.02
C CYS A 185 -14.55 -0.64 15.68
N GLU A 186 -15.30 0.46 15.75
CA GLU A 186 -15.49 1.33 14.61
C GLU A 186 -14.20 2.11 14.38
N GLU A 187 -13.90 2.32 13.10
CA GLU A 187 -12.83 3.24 12.74
C GLU A 187 -13.12 4.61 13.37
N PRO A 188 -12.16 5.21 14.11
CA PRO A 188 -12.37 6.55 14.62
C PRO A 188 -12.80 7.43 13.45
N PRO A 189 -13.83 8.27 13.63
CA PRO A 189 -14.19 9.20 12.57
C PRO A 189 -12.93 9.96 12.17
N PRO A 190 -12.77 10.23 10.87
CA PRO A 190 -11.65 11.04 10.40
C PRO A 190 -11.56 12.32 11.25
N PRO A 191 -10.35 12.84 11.51
CA PRO A 191 -10.19 14.08 12.26
C PRO A 191 -11.19 15.14 11.78
N PRO A 192 -11.75 16.01 12.65
CA PRO A 192 -12.82 16.95 12.27
C PRO A 192 -12.51 17.87 11.06
N ASP A 193 -11.23 17.96 10.70
CA ASP A 193 -10.62 18.63 9.57
C ASP A 193 -10.58 17.82 8.26
N GLU A 194 -10.73 16.50 8.30
CA GLU A 194 -10.87 15.64 7.12
C GLU A 194 -12.36 15.58 6.71
N LYS A 195 -12.64 16.15 5.54
CA LYS A 195 -13.99 16.36 5.02
C LYS A 195 -14.33 15.27 4.00
N ASP A 196 -15.52 14.69 4.12
CA ASP A 196 -16.07 13.78 3.11
C ASP A 196 -16.62 14.56 1.91
N GLY A 197 -16.70 13.92 0.74
CA GLY A 197 -17.18 14.50 -0.51
C GLY A 197 -16.27 14.23 -1.70
N LYS A 198 -16.39 15.06 -2.73
CA LYS A 198 -15.56 14.94 -3.94
C LYS A 198 -15.28 16.26 -4.59
N MET A 199 -14.13 16.36 -5.24
CA MET A 199 -13.76 17.50 -6.06
C MET A 199 -13.78 17.09 -7.53
N THR A 200 -14.37 17.94 -8.37
CA THR A 200 -14.43 17.75 -9.81
C THR A 200 -13.90 18.98 -10.51
N GLY A 201 -13.50 18.81 -11.77
CA GLY A 201 -13.26 19.97 -12.62
C GLY A 201 -12.09 19.79 -13.54
N GLY A 202 -11.44 20.91 -13.84
CA GLY A 202 -10.27 20.96 -14.67
C GLY A 202 -9.98 22.38 -15.11
N GLY A 203 -8.95 22.54 -15.92
CA GLY A 203 -8.59 23.85 -16.39
C GLY A 203 -7.28 23.86 -17.14
N ARG A 204 -6.76 25.08 -17.28
CA ARG A 204 -5.47 25.36 -17.87
C ARG A 204 -4.75 26.38 -17.02
N PHE A 205 -3.44 26.23 -16.88
CA PHE A 205 -2.59 27.33 -16.47
C PHE A 205 -1.27 27.26 -17.23
N ASP A 206 -0.68 28.42 -17.47
CA ASP A 206 0.62 28.54 -18.10
C ASP A 206 1.63 29.05 -17.05
N PHE A 207 2.82 28.46 -17.01
CA PHE A 207 3.90 28.97 -16.15
C PHE A 207 5.20 29.14 -16.92
N LYS A 208 5.99 30.13 -16.50
CA LYS A 208 7.29 30.40 -17.10
C LYS A 208 8.26 29.29 -16.67
N THR A 209 8.74 28.54 -17.64
CA THR A 209 9.87 27.64 -17.46
C THR A 209 11.16 28.40 -17.75
N ALA A 210 12.19 28.18 -16.92
CA ALA A 210 13.51 28.72 -17.19
C ALA A 210 14.02 28.17 -18.53
N GLY A 211 14.08 29.05 -19.53
CA GLY A 211 14.63 28.77 -20.86
C GLY A 211 15.68 29.83 -21.20
N ALA A 212 16.72 29.42 -21.93
CA ALA A 212 17.68 30.36 -22.49
C ALA A 212 16.95 31.36 -23.41
N PRO A 213 17.35 32.65 -23.44
CA PRO A 213 16.69 33.64 -24.29
C PRO A 213 16.71 33.20 -25.75
N LYS A 214 15.54 32.87 -26.31
CA LYS A 214 15.40 32.62 -27.75
C LYS A 214 15.34 33.97 -28.45
N LYS A 215 16.10 34.07 -29.52
CA LYS A 215 16.08 35.26 -30.35
C LYS A 215 14.97 35.08 -31.41
N SER A 216 13.97 35.96 -31.42
CA SER A 216 12.88 35.91 -32.39
C SER A 216 13.01 37.02 -33.45
N TRP A 217 12.75 36.68 -34.70
CA TRP A 217 12.79 37.61 -35.83
C TRP A 217 11.42 38.29 -35.99
N ASP A 218 11.36 39.61 -35.82
CA ASP A 218 10.19 40.45 -36.13
C ASP A 218 10.44 41.17 -37.46
N TRP A 219 9.57 40.94 -38.44
CA TRP A 219 9.70 41.53 -39.79
C TRP A 219 9.55 43.06 -39.83
N LYS A 220 8.98 43.69 -38.80
CA LYS A 220 8.83 45.15 -38.69
C LYS A 220 9.90 45.81 -37.81
N LYS A 221 10.55 45.05 -36.91
CA LYS A 221 11.46 45.60 -35.88
C LYS A 221 12.87 45.02 -35.89
N GLY A 222 13.17 44.09 -36.78
CA GLY A 222 14.46 43.39 -36.80
C GLY A 222 14.59 42.43 -35.61
N TRP A 223 15.82 42.13 -35.23
CA TRP A 223 16.11 41.18 -34.17
C TRP A 223 15.73 41.74 -32.79
N SER A 224 14.72 41.17 -32.15
CA SER A 224 14.32 41.52 -30.80
C SER A 224 15.21 40.80 -29.78
N SER A 225 15.87 41.56 -28.90
CA SER A 225 16.63 41.05 -27.75
C SER A 225 15.78 40.92 -26.49
N LEU A 226 14.45 40.87 -26.62
CA LEU A 226 13.58 40.63 -25.47
C LEU A 226 13.76 39.19 -24.99
N PRO A 227 13.99 38.94 -23.69
CA PRO A 227 14.06 37.59 -23.15
C PRO A 227 12.70 36.91 -23.36
N THR A 228 12.63 35.99 -24.31
CA THR A 228 11.46 35.13 -24.48
C THR A 228 11.61 33.96 -23.52
N TRP A 229 10.74 33.89 -22.52
CA TRP A 229 10.62 32.76 -21.61
C TRP A 229 10.01 31.57 -22.36
N ASP A 230 10.46 30.35 -22.07
CA ASP A 230 9.67 29.18 -22.42
C ASP A 230 8.44 29.16 -21.51
N VAL A 231 7.28 28.90 -22.09
CA VAL A 231 6.01 28.79 -21.36
C VAL A 231 5.59 27.34 -21.43
N THR A 232 5.49 26.70 -20.28
CA THR A 232 4.88 25.37 -20.17
C THR A 232 3.39 25.58 -20.00
N LYS A 233 2.61 25.02 -20.92
CA LYS A 233 1.15 24.97 -20.82
C LYS A 233 0.77 23.68 -20.12
N VAL A 234 -0.05 23.78 -19.09
CA VAL A 234 -0.59 22.64 -18.36
C VAL A 234 -2.10 22.67 -18.45
N THR A 235 -2.72 21.54 -18.78
CA THR A 235 -4.17 21.38 -18.69
C THR A 235 -4.51 20.10 -17.94
N HIS A 236 -5.58 20.11 -17.17
CA HIS A 236 -5.98 18.95 -16.40
C HIS A 236 -7.51 18.80 -16.36
N GLY A 237 -7.94 17.60 -16.00
CA GLY A 237 -9.33 17.28 -15.72
C GLY A 237 -9.39 16.14 -14.72
N PHE A 238 -10.37 16.19 -13.81
CA PHE A 238 -10.45 15.24 -12.70
C PHE A 238 -11.85 15.08 -12.11
N ILE A 239 -12.02 13.93 -11.47
CA ILE A 239 -13.05 13.61 -10.48
C ILE A 239 -12.30 12.82 -9.40
N LEU A 240 -12.20 13.37 -8.20
CA LEU A 240 -11.48 12.77 -7.08
C LEU A 240 -12.36 12.84 -5.84
N HIS A 241 -12.52 11.73 -5.13
CA HIS A 241 -13.22 11.67 -3.84
C HIS A 241 -12.23 11.97 -2.72
N CYS A 242 -12.72 12.51 -1.61
CA CYS A 242 -11.90 12.76 -0.43
C CYS A 242 -11.47 11.46 0.26
N ASP A 243 -12.29 10.41 0.15
CA ASP A 243 -11.88 9.03 0.45
C ASP A 243 -11.22 8.40 -0.79
N PRO A 244 -9.93 8.01 -0.75
CA PRO A 244 -9.24 7.42 -1.89
C PRO A 244 -9.80 6.05 -2.30
N THR A 245 -10.56 5.38 -1.42
CA THR A 245 -11.22 4.10 -1.68
C THR A 245 -12.55 4.26 -2.41
N ASP A 246 -13.16 5.46 -2.40
CA ASP A 246 -14.37 5.75 -3.16
C ASP A 246 -14.06 5.90 -4.66
N ALA A 247 -14.30 4.83 -5.41
CA ALA A 247 -14.02 4.76 -6.83
C ALA A 247 -15.24 5.22 -7.67
N PRO A 248 -15.00 5.90 -8.82
CA PRO A 248 -13.72 6.08 -9.48
C PRO A 248 -12.97 7.36 -9.09
N ASN A 249 -11.65 7.26 -8.95
CA ASN A 249 -10.72 8.39 -8.81
C ASN A 249 -9.93 8.59 -10.11
N HIS A 250 -10.22 9.68 -10.83
CA HIS A 250 -9.62 9.99 -12.12
C HIS A 250 -8.94 11.37 -12.10
N LEU A 251 -7.67 11.41 -12.51
CA LEU A 251 -6.94 12.64 -12.77
C LEU A 251 -6.11 12.47 -14.05
N LEU A 252 -6.21 13.46 -14.92
CA LEU A 252 -5.44 13.56 -16.14
C LEU A 252 -4.74 14.92 -16.17
N VAL A 253 -3.42 14.91 -16.45
CA VAL A 253 -2.60 16.13 -16.56
C VAL A 253 -1.84 16.09 -17.88
N HIS A 254 -2.06 17.09 -18.72
CA HIS A 254 -1.32 17.30 -19.97
C HIS A 254 -0.35 18.46 -19.82
N TRP A 255 0.84 18.31 -20.41
CA TRP A 255 1.77 19.43 -20.55
C TRP A 255 2.62 19.33 -21.82
N ALA A 256 3.07 20.50 -22.28
CA ALA A 256 4.02 20.61 -23.38
C ALA A 256 5.39 21.11 -22.87
N LYS A 257 6.46 20.35 -23.13
CA LYS A 257 7.84 20.71 -22.74
C LYS A 257 8.82 20.33 -23.84
N GLY A 258 9.67 21.28 -24.24
CA GLY A 258 10.70 21.05 -25.26
C GLY A 258 10.17 20.62 -26.62
N GLY A 259 8.97 21.09 -27.02
CA GLY A 259 8.31 20.71 -28.26
C GLY A 259 7.66 19.32 -28.26
N LYS A 260 7.65 18.63 -27.12
CA LYS A 260 6.96 17.34 -26.92
C LYS A 260 5.73 17.53 -26.03
N ASN A 261 4.72 16.70 -26.25
CA ASN A 261 3.52 16.63 -25.42
C ASN A 261 3.58 15.41 -24.51
N TYR A 262 3.08 15.57 -23.30
CA TYR A 262 3.01 14.53 -22.29
C TYR A 262 1.62 14.51 -21.67
N ILE A 263 1.17 13.31 -21.32
CA ILE A 263 -0.10 13.05 -20.65
C ILE A 263 0.15 12.08 -19.50
N PHE A 264 -0.12 12.54 -18.29
CA PHE A 264 -0.21 11.70 -17.10
C PHE A 264 -1.65 11.23 -16.92
N PHE A 265 -1.83 9.94 -16.64
CA PHE A 265 -3.08 9.37 -16.16
C PHE A 265 -2.85 8.75 -14.79
N LEU A 266 -3.65 9.17 -13.82
CA LEU A 266 -3.74 8.52 -12.52
C LEU A 266 -4.26 7.09 -12.69
N LYS A 267 -3.61 6.14 -12.02
CA LYS A 267 -4.04 4.74 -11.91
C LYS A 267 -4.62 4.47 -10.53
N THR A 268 -3.93 4.93 -9.49
CA THR A 268 -4.33 4.80 -8.09
C THR A 268 -4.16 6.15 -7.41
N LEU A 269 -5.19 6.60 -6.69
CA LEU A 269 -5.07 7.65 -5.70
C LEU A 269 -4.59 6.96 -4.42
N ASP A 270 -3.34 7.20 -4.03
CA ASP A 270 -2.74 6.45 -2.93
C ASP A 270 -3.15 7.05 -1.57
N ASP A 271 -3.35 8.37 -1.54
CA ASP A 271 -3.71 9.15 -0.35
C ASP A 271 -4.12 10.57 -0.75
N ASN A 272 -5.03 11.16 0.00
CA ASN A 272 -5.40 12.56 -0.12
C ASN A 272 -6.04 13.10 1.16
N THR A 273 -6.08 14.42 1.25
CA THR A 273 -6.74 15.14 2.34
C THR A 273 -7.57 16.27 1.74
N CYS A 274 -8.83 16.36 2.16
CA CYS A 274 -9.74 17.45 1.85
C CYS A 274 -9.90 18.36 3.07
N THR A 275 -9.60 19.64 2.91
CA THR A 275 -9.61 20.64 3.99
C THR A 275 -10.33 21.92 3.60
N ASP A 276 -10.84 22.62 4.60
CA ASP A 276 -11.39 23.98 4.51
C ASP A 276 -10.28 24.98 4.88
N GLU A 277 -9.67 25.63 3.88
CA GLU A 277 -8.52 26.53 4.08
C GLU A 277 -9.00 27.94 4.46
N PRO A 278 -8.47 28.54 5.55
CA PRO A 278 -8.90 29.86 5.97
C PRO A 278 -8.73 30.92 4.88
N GLY A 279 -9.85 31.50 4.45
CA GLY A 279 -9.87 32.58 3.45
C GLY A 279 -10.18 32.12 2.03
N TYR A 280 -10.39 30.82 1.81
CA TYR A 280 -11.03 30.31 0.61
C TYR A 280 -12.52 30.06 0.88
N SER A 281 -13.26 29.87 -0.21
CA SER A 281 -14.66 29.49 -0.14
C SER A 281 -15.01 28.80 -1.45
N GLU A 282 -15.52 27.58 -1.34
CA GLU A 282 -15.98 26.76 -2.46
C GLU A 282 -17.22 27.35 -3.17
N GLY A 283 -17.84 28.35 -2.54
CA GLY A 283 -19.03 29.00 -3.07
C GLY A 283 -20.24 28.08 -3.05
N ASN A 284 -20.69 27.61 -4.22
CA ASN A 284 -21.86 26.75 -4.34
C ASN A 284 -21.56 25.56 -5.28
N PRO A 285 -21.87 24.31 -4.87
CA PRO A 285 -22.48 23.93 -3.59
C PRO A 285 -21.53 24.09 -2.39
N VAL A 286 -22.08 24.26 -1.19
CA VAL A 286 -21.29 24.25 0.05
C VAL A 286 -20.91 22.81 0.34
N ALA A 287 -19.62 22.49 0.19
CA ALA A 287 -19.07 21.16 0.35
C ALA A 287 -18.46 20.96 1.74
N GLY A 288 -18.10 22.05 2.43
CA GLY A 288 -17.40 22.02 3.72
C GLY A 288 -15.89 21.83 3.58
N PHE A 289 -15.36 21.86 2.36
CA PHE A 289 -13.94 21.91 2.02
C PHE A 289 -13.75 22.68 0.71
N ASP A 290 -12.56 23.22 0.52
CA ASP A 290 -12.18 23.98 -0.68
C ASP A 290 -10.85 23.50 -1.28
N THR A 291 -10.08 22.70 -0.54
CA THR A 291 -8.71 22.33 -0.90
C THR A 291 -8.53 20.83 -0.83
N MET A 292 -7.94 20.26 -1.87
CA MET A 292 -7.53 18.85 -1.92
C MET A 292 -6.02 18.76 -2.17
N VAL A 293 -5.32 18.06 -1.28
CA VAL A 293 -3.90 17.70 -1.44
C VAL A 293 -3.81 16.19 -1.53
N GLY A 294 -3.11 15.65 -2.52
CA GLY A 294 -3.03 14.20 -2.68
C GLY A 294 -1.80 13.71 -3.41
N LYS A 295 -1.59 12.40 -3.32
CA LYS A 295 -0.53 11.67 -4.01
C LYS A 295 -1.08 10.41 -4.68
N GLY A 296 -0.44 10.00 -5.75
CA GLY A 296 -0.88 8.83 -6.49
C GLY A 296 0.16 8.24 -7.43
N THR A 297 -0.15 7.06 -7.95
CA THR A 297 0.64 6.40 -8.98
C THR A 297 -0.11 6.40 -10.32
N GLY A 298 0.66 6.40 -11.42
CA GLY A 298 0.08 6.50 -12.75
C GLY A 298 1.04 6.18 -13.90
N LYS A 299 0.66 6.66 -15.08
CA LYS A 299 1.39 6.45 -16.33
C LYS A 299 1.57 7.74 -17.10
N VAL A 300 2.74 7.96 -17.69
CA VAL A 300 2.98 9.07 -18.65
C VAL A 300 3.10 8.51 -20.05
N ASN A 301 2.30 9.03 -20.98
CA ASN A 301 2.26 8.57 -22.38
C ASN A 301 2.12 7.05 -22.51
N GLY A 302 1.35 6.43 -21.61
CA GLY A 302 1.13 4.98 -21.55
C GLY A 302 2.20 4.18 -20.81
N LYS A 303 3.36 4.75 -20.48
CA LYS A 303 4.40 4.07 -19.69
C LYS A 303 4.06 4.16 -18.19
N PRO A 304 3.92 3.03 -17.47
CA PRO A 304 3.61 3.01 -16.03
C PRO A 304 4.83 3.37 -15.17
N GLY A 305 4.61 3.50 -13.86
CA GLY A 305 5.67 3.70 -12.87
C GLY A 305 5.97 5.17 -12.56
N TYR A 306 5.03 6.07 -12.83
CA TYR A 306 5.16 7.48 -12.48
C TYR A 306 4.38 7.77 -11.20
N THR A 307 4.86 8.72 -10.40
CA THR A 307 4.15 9.23 -9.23
C THR A 307 3.71 10.68 -9.46
N ILE A 308 2.65 11.08 -8.78
CA ILE A 308 2.15 12.45 -8.76
C ILE A 308 1.91 12.89 -7.31
N GLU A 309 2.24 14.15 -7.02
CA GLU A 309 1.76 14.90 -5.86
C GLU A 309 1.01 16.12 -6.42
N PHE A 310 -0.15 16.47 -5.85
CA PHE A 310 -0.97 17.58 -6.33
C PHE A 310 -1.60 18.39 -5.21
N LYS A 311 -1.92 19.65 -5.52
CA LYS A 311 -2.82 20.51 -4.74
C LYS A 311 -3.82 21.15 -5.69
N LEU A 312 -5.10 21.06 -5.37
CA LEU A 312 -6.22 21.65 -6.12
C LEU A 312 -7.04 22.49 -5.15
N THR A 313 -7.44 23.70 -5.54
CA THR A 313 -8.34 24.54 -4.74
C THR A 313 -9.54 25.00 -5.55
N ASP A 314 -10.69 25.09 -4.90
CA ASP A 314 -11.94 25.71 -5.37
C ASP A 314 -12.16 27.00 -4.59
N LYS A 315 -12.14 28.14 -5.27
CA LYS A 315 -12.40 29.46 -4.67
C LYS A 315 -13.71 30.05 -5.19
N GLY A 316 -14.61 29.18 -5.59
CA GLY A 316 -15.97 29.48 -6.00
C GLY A 316 -16.09 29.91 -7.45
N GLU A 317 -17.33 29.83 -7.93
CA GLU A 317 -17.69 30.21 -9.29
C GLU A 317 -17.41 31.70 -9.56
N PRO A 318 -16.82 32.07 -10.72
CA PRO A 318 -16.72 31.29 -11.96
C PRO A 318 -15.42 30.47 -12.13
N GLY A 319 -14.77 30.06 -11.04
CA GLY A 319 -13.55 29.23 -11.05
C GLY A 319 -12.25 29.97 -11.40
N LYS A 320 -12.30 31.30 -11.45
CA LYS A 320 -11.17 32.15 -11.90
C LYS A 320 -10.02 32.23 -10.89
N ASP A 321 -10.31 32.00 -9.62
CA ASP A 321 -9.34 32.13 -8.52
C ASP A 321 -8.88 30.74 -8.01
N ASP A 322 -9.42 29.67 -8.61
CA ASP A 322 -9.02 28.28 -8.40
C ASP A 322 -7.56 28.09 -8.76
N THR A 323 -6.87 27.24 -8.02
CA THR A 323 -5.46 26.95 -8.27
C THR A 323 -5.22 25.47 -8.47
N ALA A 324 -4.15 25.16 -9.20
CA ALA A 324 -3.61 23.82 -9.32
C ALA A 324 -2.09 23.84 -9.16
N LYS A 325 -1.57 22.77 -8.57
CA LYS A 325 -0.15 22.46 -8.46
C LYS A 325 0.07 20.97 -8.74
N PHE A 326 1.08 20.65 -9.54
CA PHE A 326 1.45 19.27 -9.87
C PHE A 326 2.95 19.06 -9.78
N LEU A 327 3.36 17.97 -9.13
CA LEU A 327 4.71 17.43 -9.16
C LEU A 327 4.64 15.98 -9.63
N ILE A 328 5.26 15.67 -10.78
CA ILE A 328 5.27 14.33 -11.37
C ILE A 328 6.72 13.86 -11.48
N LYS A 329 6.98 12.64 -10.98
CA LYS A 329 8.29 11.97 -11.05
C LYS A 329 8.21 10.67 -11.85
N ASP A 330 9.29 10.29 -12.52
CA ASP A 330 9.42 8.97 -13.13
C ASP A 330 9.80 7.88 -12.10
N GLY A 331 9.86 6.63 -12.56
CA GLY A 331 10.13 5.48 -11.68
C GLY A 331 11.53 5.46 -11.06
N ASP A 332 12.45 6.29 -11.56
CA ASP A 332 13.79 6.48 -11.00
C ASP A 332 13.83 7.67 -10.01
N GLY A 333 12.68 8.32 -9.77
CA GLY A 333 12.53 9.47 -8.88
C GLY A 333 12.86 10.82 -9.52
N ASN A 334 13.13 10.88 -10.84
CA ASN A 334 13.46 12.13 -11.52
C ASN A 334 12.20 12.96 -11.78
N VAL A 335 12.28 14.26 -11.53
CA VAL A 335 11.18 15.21 -11.77
C VAL A 335 10.95 15.42 -13.28
N VAL A 336 9.76 15.08 -13.76
CA VAL A 336 9.34 15.28 -15.17
C VAL A 336 8.44 16.49 -15.36
N LEU A 337 7.64 16.83 -14.35
CA LEU A 337 6.85 18.05 -14.25
C LEU A 337 6.89 18.56 -12.80
N ASP A 338 7.12 19.86 -12.63
CA ASP A 338 7.02 20.55 -11.34
C ASP A 338 6.46 21.93 -11.63
N THR A 339 5.24 22.17 -11.17
CA THR A 339 4.54 23.43 -11.39
C THR A 339 4.51 24.24 -10.11
N PRO A 340 4.66 25.57 -10.19
CA PRO A 340 4.20 26.41 -9.09
C PRO A 340 2.68 26.26 -8.94
N GLU A 341 2.17 26.53 -7.74
CA GLU A 341 0.73 26.72 -7.56
C GLU A 341 0.29 27.93 -8.39
N SER A 342 -0.66 27.73 -9.29
CA SER A 342 -1.04 28.72 -10.31
C SER A 342 -2.54 28.80 -10.43
N GLU A 343 -3.06 30.03 -10.57
CA GLU A 343 -4.47 30.29 -10.88
C GLU A 343 -4.84 29.78 -12.28
N LEU A 344 -6.09 29.33 -12.43
CA LEU A 344 -6.59 28.85 -13.72
C LEU A 344 -6.83 30.00 -14.71
N GLU A 345 -6.35 29.81 -15.95
CA GLU A 345 -6.54 30.76 -17.04
C GLU A 345 -8.00 30.84 -17.51
N ASN A 346 -8.48 32.07 -17.72
CA ASN A 346 -9.77 32.38 -18.31
C ASN A 346 -9.70 32.54 -19.86
N TRP A 347 -9.01 31.61 -20.53
CA TRP A 347 -8.49 31.86 -21.88
C TRP A 347 -9.53 31.86 -23.03
N PHE A 348 -10.76 31.34 -22.87
CA PHE A 348 -11.71 31.37 -23.99
C PHE A 348 -13.19 31.37 -23.55
N CYS A 349 -13.91 32.44 -23.88
CA CYS A 349 -15.38 32.52 -23.99
C CYS A 349 -16.22 31.70 -22.98
N LYS A 350 -16.63 32.34 -21.86
CA LYS A 350 -17.73 31.91 -20.98
C LYS A 350 -17.58 30.54 -20.27
N GLY A 351 -16.36 30.20 -19.86
CA GLY A 351 -16.08 29.12 -18.92
C GLY A 351 -14.57 28.91 -18.83
N GLY A 352 -13.92 29.55 -17.86
CA GLY A 352 -12.52 29.28 -17.54
C GLY A 352 -12.36 27.85 -17.00
N GLY A 353 -11.13 27.48 -16.62
CA GLY A 353 -10.98 26.34 -15.71
C GLY A 353 -11.89 26.53 -14.49
N ASN A 354 -12.47 25.45 -14.01
CA ASN A 354 -13.36 25.47 -12.86
C ASN A 354 -13.12 24.19 -12.08
N HIS A 355 -12.77 24.35 -10.82
CA HIS A 355 -12.81 23.33 -9.81
C HIS A 355 -14.08 23.51 -9.00
N GLN A 356 -14.69 22.41 -8.60
CA GLN A 356 -15.86 22.45 -7.75
C GLN A 356 -15.75 21.35 -6.71
N ALA A 357 -15.75 21.74 -5.44
CA ALA A 357 -15.98 20.85 -4.32
C ALA A 357 -17.48 20.53 -4.22
N HIS A 358 -17.79 19.27 -3.92
CA HIS A 358 -19.15 18.77 -3.72
C HIS A 358 -19.22 18.06 -2.38
N PRO A 359 -20.29 18.29 -1.60
CA PRO A 359 -20.51 17.52 -0.38
C PRO A 359 -20.70 16.03 -0.71
N ALA A 360 -20.50 15.18 0.30
CA ALA A 360 -20.90 13.79 0.25
C ALA A 360 -22.41 13.66 -0.08
N PRO A 361 -22.82 12.62 -0.83
CA PRO A 361 -24.21 12.40 -1.24
C PRO A 361 -25.21 12.17 -0.10
#